data_AF-A0A218LZC9-F1
#
_entry.id   AF-A0A218LZC9-F1
#
_cell.length_a   1.000
_cell.length_b   1.000
_cell.length_c   1.000
_cell.angle_alpha   90.00
_cell.angle_beta   90.00
_cell.angle_gamma   90.00
#
_symmetry.space_group_name_H-M   'P 1'
#
loop_
_entity.id
_entity.type
_entity.pdbx_description
1 polymer ?
#
loop_
_entity_poly.entity_id
_entity_poly.type
_entity_poly.pdbx_seq_one_letter_code
_entity_poly.pdbx_strand_id
1 'polypeptide(L)' 'GKIRSSSIRILMGDRVKIEVSRYDSSKGRIIYRLPHKDSKRIEDSKDSEDLKDSEDLKDTKDSKD' A
#
# COMPACT_ATOMS: atom_id res chain seq x y z
N GLY A 1 -11.35 17.32 -2.92
CA GLY A 1 -10.78 16.07 -2.36
C GLY A 1 -10.30 16.34 -0.95
N LYS A 2 -10.47 15.40 0.00
CA LYS A 2 -10.31 15.65 1.45
C LYS A 2 -9.06 16.46 1.80
N ILE A 3 -7.88 16.06 1.28
CA ILE A 3 -6.60 16.78 1.47
C ILE A 3 -6.66 18.28 1.11
N ARG A 4 -7.24 18.61 -0.07
CA ARG A 4 -7.37 20.01 -0.53
C ARG A 4 -8.40 20.79 0.27
N SER A 5 -9.50 20.13 0.66
CA SER A 5 -10.58 20.76 1.42
C SER A 5 -10.19 21.03 2.88
N SER A 6 -9.35 20.18 3.47
CA SER A 6 -8.80 20.39 4.82
C SER A 6 -7.54 21.25 4.83
N SER A 7 -7.16 21.86 3.69
CA SER A 7 -5.97 22.71 3.55
C SER A 7 -4.67 22.07 4.04
N ILE A 8 -4.55 20.74 3.93
CA ILE A 8 -3.33 20.02 4.31
C ILE A 8 -2.25 20.30 3.27
N ARG A 9 -1.15 20.91 3.71
CA ARG A 9 0.04 21.17 2.88
C ARG A 9 0.94 19.93 2.90
N ILE A 10 1.39 19.50 1.72
CA ILE A 10 2.35 18.41 1.56
C ILE A 10 3.69 19.03 1.16
N LEU A 11 4.73 18.71 1.93
CA LEU A 11 6.10 19.11 1.66
C LEU A 11 6.95 17.89 1.31
N MET A 12 8.11 18.12 0.69
CA MET A 12 9.09 17.06 0.48
C MET A 12 9.52 16.46 1.83
N GLY A 13 9.63 15.13 1.87
CA GLY A 13 9.96 14.38 3.09
C GLY A 13 8.76 13.97 3.96
N ASP A 14 7.55 14.43 3.63
CA ASP A 14 6.35 13.95 4.30
C ASP A 14 6.07 12.48 3.98
N ARG A 15 5.68 11.72 5.01
CA ARG A 15 5.18 10.36 4.83
C ARG A 15 3.69 10.43 4.54
N VAL A 16 3.25 9.78 3.46
CA VAL A 16 1.85 9.82 3.02
C VAL A 16 1.36 8.43 2.65
N LYS A 17 0.07 8.16 2.91
CA LYS A 17 -0.60 6.96 2.41
C LYS A 17 -1.15 7.26 1.02
N ILE A 18 -0.88 6.36 0.08
CA ILE A 18 -1.24 6.48 -1.34
C ILE A 18 -2.17 5.33 -1.72
N GLU A 19 -3.21 5.65 -2.48
CA GLU A 19 -4.03 4.69 -3.21
C GLU A 19 -3.52 4.63 -4.65
N VAL A 20 -3.10 3.45 -5.10
CA VAL A 20 -2.57 3.22 -6.45
C VAL A 20 -3.70 2.78 -7.36
N SER A 21 -3.72 3.27 -8.61
CA SER A 21 -4.72 2.82 -9.58
C SER A 21 -4.46 1.37 -9.98
N ARG A 22 -5.53 0.58 -10.15
CA ARG A 22 -5.42 -0.79 -10.68
C ARG A 22 -4.78 -0.87 -12.07
N TYR A 23 -4.84 0.22 -12.83
CA TYR A 23 -4.41 0.25 -14.23
C TYR A 23 -3.02 0.83 -14.44
N ASP A 24 -2.51 1.62 -13.48
CA ASP A 24 -1.22 2.28 -13.63
C ASP A 24 -0.58 2.45 -12.24
N SER A 25 0.45 1.64 -11.98
CA SER A 25 1.19 1.64 -10.72
C SER A 25 2.14 2.83 -10.56
N SER A 26 2.38 3.59 -11.63
CA SER A 26 3.19 4.81 -11.58
C SER A 26 2.40 6.02 -11.05
N LYS A 27 1.07 5.93 -11.02
CA LYS A 27 0.17 7.01 -10.59
C LYS A 27 -0.61 6.62 -9.35
N GLY A 28 -0.70 7.54 -8.41
CA GLY A 28 -1.45 7.34 -7.17
C GLY A 28 -2.10 8.61 -6.63
N ARG A 29 -3.12 8.42 -5.81
CA ARG A 29 -3.81 9.49 -5.09
C ARG A 29 -3.39 9.52 -3.63
N ILE A 30 -2.96 10.68 -3.16
CA ILE A 30 -2.67 10.88 -1.74
C ILE A 30 -3.98 10.93 -0.97
N ILE A 31 -4.16 9.97 -0.04
CA ILE A 31 -5.36 9.88 0.79
C ILE A 31 -5.15 10.45 2.19
N TYR A 32 -3.93 10.36 2.73
CA TYR A 32 -3.63 10.75 4.11
C TYR A 32 -2.15 11.12 4.31
N ARG A 33 -1.86 12.03 5.24
CA ARG A 33 -0.51 12.41 5.68
C ARG A 33 -0.23 11.78 7.04
N LEU A 34 0.81 10.94 7.11
CA LEU A 34 1.17 10.20 8.31
C LEU A 34 1.88 11.11 9.32
N PRO A 35 1.60 10.98 10.62
CA PRO A 35 2.31 11.71 11.66
C PRO A 35 3.77 11.24 11.78
N HIS A 36 4.61 12.08 12.39
CA HIS A 36 6.01 11.72 12.64
C HIS A 36 6.09 10.66 13.75
N LYS A 37 7.00 9.69 13.60
CA LYS A 37 7.02 8.45 14.42
C LYS A 37 7.30 8.73 15.90
N ASP A 38 7.96 9.86 16.17
CA ASP A 38 8.30 10.30 17.52
C ASP A 38 7.07 10.70 18.33
N SER A 39 5.92 10.92 17.67
CA SER A 39 4.73 11.45 18.30
C SER A 39 3.71 10.42 18.77
N LYS A 40 3.74 9.15 18.33
CA LYS A 40 2.80 8.12 18.82
C LYS A 40 3.39 6.71 18.79
N ARG A 41 3.63 6.17 19.99
CA ARG A 41 3.51 4.74 20.27
C ARG A 41 2.05 4.36 19.98
N ILE A 42 1.80 3.18 19.40
CA ILE A 42 0.50 2.47 19.24
C ILE A 42 0.02 2.33 17.77
N GLU A 43 -0.04 1.06 17.35
CA GLU A 43 -0.86 0.45 16.27
C GLU A 43 -0.47 0.58 14.78
N ASP A 44 0.68 0.02 14.39
CA ASP A 44 0.97 -0.33 12.97
C ASP A 44 1.17 -1.85 12.77
N SER A 45 0.69 -2.71 13.68
CA SER A 45 0.94 -4.16 13.65
C SER A 45 -0.16 -4.99 12.97
N LYS A 46 -0.93 -4.43 12.03
CA LYS A 46 -2.03 -5.15 11.34
C LYS A 46 -2.15 -4.76 9.87
N ASP A 47 -1.15 -5.03 9.03
CA ASP A 47 -1.28 -4.85 7.57
C ASP A 47 -0.39 -5.86 6.78
N SER A 48 0.00 -6.98 7.37
CA SER A 48 0.89 -7.97 6.73
C SER A 48 0.25 -9.33 6.40
N GLU A 49 -1.07 -9.49 6.53
CA GLU A 49 -1.75 -10.76 6.23
C GLU A 49 -2.67 -10.63 5.01
N ASP A 50 -2.12 -10.42 3.80
CA ASP A 50 -2.93 -10.53 2.56
C ASP A 50 -2.10 -10.96 1.32
N LEU A 51 -0.92 -11.58 1.52
CA LEU A 51 -0.10 -12.12 0.41
C LEU A 51 0.29 -13.59 0.65
N LYS A 52 -0.74 -14.42 0.82
CA LYS A 52 -0.77 -15.87 0.59
C LYS A 52 -2.22 -16.09 0.13
N ASP A 53 -2.53 -16.38 -1.12
CA ASP A 53 -2.36 -17.68 -1.76
C ASP A 53 -2.47 -17.51 -3.28
N SER A 54 -1.36 -17.62 -4.00
CA SER A 54 -1.37 -17.89 -5.45
C SER A 54 -0.14 -18.70 -5.84
N GLU A 55 0.13 -19.78 -5.11
CA GLU A 55 1.02 -20.85 -5.57
C GLU A 55 0.25 -22.16 -5.55
N ASP A 56 -0.80 -22.26 -6.36
CA ASP A 56 -1.36 -23.56 -6.73
C ASP A 56 -1.61 -23.57 -8.22
N LEU A 57 -1.10 -24.63 -8.87
CA LEU A 57 -1.22 -25.00 -10.28
C LEU A 57 -0.09 -24.49 -11.21
N LYS A 58 1.08 -25.14 -11.11
CA LYS A 58 1.89 -25.44 -12.30
C LYS A 58 1.72 -26.91 -12.66
N ASP A 59 0.84 -27.11 -13.62
CA ASP A 59 0.84 -28.08 -14.71
C ASP A 59 1.84 -29.26 -14.67
N THR A 60 1.24 -30.45 -14.61
CA THR A 60 1.46 -31.60 -15.50
C THR A 60 2.77 -31.65 -16.28
N LYS A 61 3.77 -32.39 -15.76
CA LYS A 61 4.72 -33.08 -16.63
C LYS A 61 5.44 -34.23 -15.92
N ASP A 62 4.86 -35.42 -15.99
CA ASP A 62 5.65 -36.65 -15.92
C ASP A 62 5.06 -37.65 -16.92
N SER A 63 5.41 -37.44 -18.18
CA SER A 63 5.53 -38.53 -19.14
C SER A 63 6.79 -39.33 -18.77
N LYS A 64 6.62 -40.58 -18.32
CA LYS A 64 7.73 -41.53 -18.21
C LYS A 64 7.27 -42.93 -18.62
N ASP A 65 7.89 -43.38 -19.71
CA ASP A 65 7.98 -44.74 -20.29
C ASP A 65 6.75 -45.67 -20.29
#